data_AF-A0A3L7YQL6-F1
#
_entry.id   AF-A0A3L7YQL6-F1
#
_cell.length_a   1.000
_cell.length_b   1.000
_cell.length_c   1.000
_cell.angle_alpha   90.00
_cell.angle_beta   90.00
_cell.angle_gamma   90.00
#
_symmetry.space_group_name_H-M   'P 1'
#
loop_
_entity.id
_entity.type
_entity.pdbx_description
1 polymer ?
#
loop_
_entity_poly.entity_id
_entity_poly.type
_entity_poly.pdbx_seq_one_letter_code
_entity_poly.pdbx_strand_id
1 'polypeptide(L)'
;SAVILEGPGEYEVKSVLITGIRSYRDEHRGPAARHNTVFAAELDGMHVVHLGDYADGLTAEQIGELPGCDIVLVPVGGELSPQAASRLISQMEPKIVIPMSMVDDATKAAAAIKAFCKEQGLATPPPAQQKLAITISALPEETTTVIIEARVEGLGGTEAAASGTLGLG
;
A
#
# COMPACT_ATOMS: atom_id res chain seq x y z
N SER A 1 14.57 -19.82 2.49
CA SER A 1 15.09 -18.61 3.14
C SER A 1 14.13 -17.45 2.85
N ALA A 2 14.01 -16.50 3.79
CA ALA A 2 13.39 -15.21 3.53
C ALA A 2 14.44 -14.27 2.92
N VAL A 3 14.01 -13.40 2.01
CA VAL A 3 14.84 -12.35 1.40
C VAL A 3 14.29 -11.02 1.90
N ILE A 4 15.17 -10.13 2.35
CA ILE A 4 14.83 -8.78 2.83
C ILE A 4 15.42 -7.80 1.82
N LEU A 5 14.56 -6.89 1.31
CA LEU A 5 14.95 -5.81 0.41
C LEU A 5 14.77 -4.49 1.18
N GLU A 6 15.85 -3.76 1.43
CA GLU A 6 15.84 -2.54 2.25
C GLU A 6 16.09 -1.26 1.44
N GLY A 7 16.44 -1.38 0.17
CA GLY A 7 16.93 -0.28 -0.64
C GLY A 7 16.42 -0.30 -2.08
N PRO A 8 16.74 0.78 -2.83
CA PRO A 8 16.50 0.85 -4.26
C PRO A 8 17.44 -0.08 -5.02
N GLY A 9 17.00 -0.48 -6.21
CA GLY A 9 17.71 -1.40 -7.10
C GLY A 9 16.75 -2.32 -7.83
N GLU A 10 17.30 -3.09 -8.76
CA GLU A 10 16.60 -4.16 -9.44
C GLU A 10 16.93 -5.49 -8.73
N TYR A 11 15.89 -6.27 -8.47
CA TYR A 11 16.00 -7.56 -7.77
C TYR A 11 15.21 -8.63 -8.51
N GLU A 12 15.68 -9.87 -8.43
CA GLU A 12 14.91 -11.05 -8.82
C GLU A 12 14.86 -12.00 -7.62
N VAL A 13 13.66 -12.29 -7.12
CA VAL A 13 13.45 -13.18 -5.98
C VAL A 13 12.46 -14.26 -6.38
N LYS A 14 12.94 -15.50 -6.51
CA LYS A 14 12.10 -16.65 -6.91
C LYS A 14 11.27 -16.37 -8.17
N SER A 15 11.92 -15.79 -9.19
CA SER A 15 11.31 -15.39 -10.47
C SER A 15 10.29 -14.26 -10.41
N VAL A 16 10.21 -13.54 -9.29
CA VAL A 16 9.51 -12.26 -9.17
C VAL A 16 10.52 -11.15 -9.43
N LEU A 17 10.26 -10.33 -10.44
CA LEU A 17 11.04 -9.11 -10.70
C LEU A 17 10.55 -7.99 -9.78
N ILE A 18 11.49 -7.30 -9.13
CA ILE A 18 11.20 -6.22 -8.19
C ILE A 18 12.09 -5.02 -8.50
N THR A 19 11.47 -3.87 -8.72
CA THR A 19 12.15 -2.58 -8.92
C THR A 19 11.94 -1.72 -7.68
N GLY A 20 13.03 -1.35 -7.01
CA GLY A 20 13.04 -0.42 -5.89
C GLY A 20 13.50 0.97 -6.32
N ILE A 21 12.68 1.99 -6.13
CA ILE A 21 13.00 3.39 -6.45
C ILE A 21 13.14 4.20 -5.17
N ARG A 22 14.23 4.96 -5.08
CA ARG A 22 14.48 5.83 -3.92
C ARG A 22 13.45 6.95 -3.86
N SER A 23 12.84 7.11 -2.70
CA SER A 23 11.97 8.23 -2.36
C SER A 23 12.22 8.68 -0.92
N TYR A 24 11.31 9.49 -0.36
CA TYR A 24 11.47 10.15 0.93
C TYR A 24 10.19 10.05 1.75
N ARG A 25 10.37 9.99 3.07
CA ARG A 25 9.28 9.94 4.06
C ARG A 25 8.77 11.31 4.49
N ASP A 26 9.41 12.38 4.06
CA ASP A 26 9.01 13.77 4.33
C ASP A 26 9.63 14.68 3.25
N GLU A 27 9.40 15.99 3.35
CA GLU A 27 9.94 16.99 2.41
C GLU A 27 11.43 17.33 2.65
N HIS A 28 12.04 16.89 3.76
CA HIS A 28 13.43 17.22 4.03
C HIS A 28 14.37 16.51 3.05
N ARG A 29 15.41 17.23 2.61
CA ARG A 29 16.44 16.75 1.68
C ARG A 29 17.83 17.00 2.26
N GLY A 30 18.81 16.23 1.81
CA GLY A 30 20.19 16.31 2.29
C GLY A 30 20.47 15.38 3.48
N PRO A 31 21.45 15.69 4.35
CA PRO A 31 21.93 14.77 5.39
C PRO A 31 20.90 14.30 6.42
N ALA A 32 19.81 15.06 6.60
CA ALA A 32 18.71 14.73 7.51
C ALA A 32 17.53 14.03 6.81
N ALA A 33 17.64 13.72 5.52
CA ALA A 33 16.55 13.14 4.75
C ALA A 33 16.19 11.75 5.29
N ARG A 34 14.90 11.53 5.56
CA ARG A 34 14.38 10.21 5.90
C ARG A 34 14.00 9.48 4.63
N HIS A 35 14.70 8.38 4.35
CA HIS A 35 14.52 7.64 3.11
C HIS A 35 13.31 6.70 3.15
N ASN A 36 12.70 6.57 1.99
CA ASN A 36 11.72 5.56 1.65
C ASN A 36 12.16 4.84 0.37
N THR A 37 11.63 3.65 0.13
CA THR A 37 11.80 2.94 -1.14
C THR A 37 10.40 2.56 -1.63
N VAL A 38 10.05 3.02 -2.84
CA VAL A 38 8.88 2.54 -3.56
C VAL A 38 9.28 1.23 -4.21
N PHE A 39 8.49 0.18 -4.02
CA PHE A 39 8.75 -1.12 -4.66
C PHE A 39 7.66 -1.42 -5.68
N ALA A 40 8.04 -1.76 -6.90
CA ALA A 40 7.17 -2.38 -7.88
C ALA A 40 7.55 -3.85 -8.01
N ALA A 41 6.57 -4.75 -7.93
CA ALA A 41 6.77 -6.18 -8.18
C ALA A 41 5.93 -6.62 -9.38
N GLU A 42 6.53 -7.40 -10.26
CA GLU A 42 5.82 -8.09 -11.34
C GLU A 42 5.39 -9.48 -10.85
N LEU A 43 4.09 -9.71 -10.78
CA LEU A 43 3.48 -10.94 -10.30
C LEU A 43 2.51 -11.46 -11.36
N ASP A 44 2.83 -12.60 -11.98
CA ASP A 44 2.02 -13.20 -13.04
C ASP A 44 1.64 -12.21 -14.16
N GLY A 45 2.58 -11.35 -14.56
CA GLY A 45 2.41 -10.31 -15.59
C GLY A 45 1.65 -9.07 -15.13
N MET A 46 1.38 -8.93 -13.83
CA MET A 46 0.72 -7.78 -13.22
C MET A 46 1.71 -6.98 -12.38
N HIS A 47 1.67 -5.66 -12.49
CA HIS A 47 2.56 -4.77 -11.75
C HIS A 47 1.88 -4.23 -10.51
N VAL A 48 2.44 -4.56 -9.34
CA VAL A 48 1.98 -4.09 -8.04
C VAL A 48 3.00 -3.12 -7.46
N VAL A 49 2.60 -1.86 -7.28
CA VAL A 49 3.43 -0.81 -6.70
C VAL A 49 3.05 -0.55 -5.26
N HIS A 50 4.00 -0.74 -4.34
CA HIS A 50 3.88 -0.39 -2.95
C HIS A 50 4.65 0.89 -2.66
N LEU A 51 3.94 1.98 -2.35
CA LEU A 51 4.57 3.28 -2.14
C LEU A 51 5.34 3.39 -0.81
N GLY A 52 5.16 2.46 0.12
CA GLY A 52 5.83 2.54 1.43
C GLY A 52 5.26 3.67 2.27
N ASP A 53 6.12 4.35 3.04
CA ASP A 53 5.78 5.56 3.80
C ASP A 53 6.17 6.80 2.99
N TYR A 54 5.71 6.85 1.74
CA TYR A 54 6.00 7.93 0.81
C TYR A 54 5.34 9.23 1.27
N ALA A 55 6.04 10.36 1.12
CA ALA A 55 5.49 11.70 1.39
C ALA A 55 5.14 12.46 0.11
N ASP A 56 6.13 12.83 -0.69
CA ASP A 56 5.95 13.45 -2.01
C ASP A 56 7.29 13.46 -2.79
N GLY A 57 7.24 13.87 -4.06
CA GLY A 57 8.40 14.20 -4.88
C GLY A 57 8.95 13.10 -5.78
N LEU A 58 8.17 12.07 -6.15
CA LEU A 58 8.49 11.26 -7.32
C LEU A 58 8.43 12.15 -8.57
N THR A 59 9.51 12.15 -9.33
CA THR A 59 9.57 12.82 -10.64
C THR A 59 8.90 11.96 -11.70
N ALA A 60 8.49 12.58 -12.82
CA ALA A 60 7.97 11.82 -13.96
C ALA A 60 9.00 10.82 -14.51
N GLU A 61 10.29 11.13 -14.43
CA GLU A 61 11.39 10.22 -14.78
C GLU A 61 11.40 8.99 -13.87
N GLN A 62 11.34 9.19 -12.55
CA GLN A 62 11.25 8.08 -11.59
C GLN A 62 9.97 7.26 -11.74
N ILE A 63 8.84 7.86 -12.11
CA ILE A 63 7.62 7.09 -12.40
C ILE A 63 7.84 6.26 -13.68
N GLY A 64 8.52 6.80 -14.68
CA GLY A 64 8.87 6.09 -15.91
C GLY A 64 9.89 4.96 -15.74
N GLU A 65 10.65 4.93 -14.64
CA GLU A 65 11.50 3.80 -14.26
C GLU A 65 10.70 2.59 -13.75
N LEU A 66 9.44 2.78 -13.36
CA LEU A 66 8.58 1.67 -12.96
C LEU A 66 8.22 0.82 -14.20
N PRO A 67 8.24 -0.51 -14.10
CA PRO A 67 7.87 -1.39 -15.22
C PRO A 67 6.39 -1.29 -15.62
N GLY A 68 5.57 -0.72 -14.74
CA GLY A 68 4.13 -0.53 -14.90
C GLY A 68 3.47 -0.31 -13.54
N CYS A 69 2.16 -0.07 -13.53
CA CYS A 69 1.39 0.08 -12.31
C CYS A 69 -0.07 -0.34 -12.54
N ASP A 70 -0.39 -1.64 -12.38
CA ASP A 70 -1.77 -2.11 -12.45
C ASP A 70 -2.48 -1.90 -11.11
N ILE A 71 -1.77 -2.13 -10.01
CA ILE A 71 -2.26 -1.97 -8.64
C ILE A 71 -1.28 -1.08 -7.89
N VAL A 72 -1.76 -0.01 -7.26
CA VAL A 72 -0.97 0.82 -6.35
C VAL A 72 -1.50 0.76 -4.93
N LEU A 73 -0.60 0.58 -3.97
CA LEU A 73 -0.88 0.69 -2.56
C LEU A 73 -0.38 2.04 -2.04
N VAL A 74 -1.30 2.87 -1.58
CA VAL A 74 -1.08 4.30 -1.30
C VAL A 74 -1.15 4.59 0.19
N PRO A 75 -0.11 5.13 0.84
CA PRO A 75 -0.17 5.49 2.26
C PRO A 75 -1.16 6.64 2.48
N VAL A 76 -1.99 6.55 3.50
CA VAL A 76 -2.93 7.61 3.92
C VAL A 76 -2.85 7.87 5.41
N GLY A 77 -3.02 9.14 5.80
CA GLY A 77 -2.94 9.57 7.19
C GLY A 77 -1.51 9.76 7.71
N GLY A 78 -0.51 9.60 6.85
CA GLY A 78 0.88 10.00 7.08
C GLY A 78 1.19 11.36 6.43
N GLU A 79 2.42 11.50 5.93
CA GLU A 79 2.93 12.74 5.31
C GLU A 79 2.35 13.00 3.91
N LEU A 80 1.95 11.95 3.17
CA LEU A 80 1.30 12.10 1.87
C LEU A 80 -0.09 12.72 2.01
N SER A 81 -0.25 13.94 1.51
CA SER A 81 -1.56 14.60 1.45
C SER A 81 -2.51 13.90 0.46
N PRO A 82 -3.84 13.94 0.68
CA PRO A 82 -4.81 13.40 -0.28
C PRO A 82 -4.65 13.99 -1.69
N GLN A 83 -4.37 15.29 -1.79
CA GLN A 83 -4.20 15.98 -3.08
C GLN A 83 -2.96 15.48 -3.83
N ALA A 84 -1.83 15.34 -3.11
CA ALA A 84 -0.61 14.79 -3.68
C ALA A 84 -0.80 13.32 -4.10
N ALA A 85 -1.51 12.53 -3.29
CA ALA A 85 -1.88 11.15 -3.64
C ALA A 85 -2.71 11.10 -4.93
N SER A 86 -3.71 11.97 -5.06
CA SER A 86 -4.56 12.07 -6.25
C SER A 86 -3.77 12.40 -7.51
N ARG A 87 -2.85 13.37 -7.41
CA ARG A 87 -1.95 13.74 -8.49
C ARG A 87 -1.04 12.58 -8.89
N LEU A 88 -0.49 11.85 -7.93
CA LEU A 88 0.36 10.69 -8.19
C LEU A 88 -0.42 9.56 -8.88
N ILE A 89 -1.62 9.25 -8.41
CA ILE A 89 -2.51 8.25 -9.03
C ILE A 89 -2.81 8.65 -10.49
N SER A 90 -3.05 9.93 -10.74
CA SER A 90 -3.31 10.44 -12.09
C SER A 90 -2.10 10.31 -13.02
N GLN A 91 -0.88 10.38 -12.47
CA GLN A 91 0.36 10.20 -13.24
C GLN A 91 0.69 8.72 -13.50
N MET A 92 0.35 7.84 -12.56
CA MET A 92 0.62 6.40 -12.64
C MET A 92 -0.46 5.62 -13.40
N GLU A 93 -1.66 6.20 -13.55
CA GLU A 93 -2.82 5.61 -14.23
C GLU A 93 -3.15 4.15 -13.84
N PRO A 94 -3.21 3.82 -12.52
CA PRO A 94 -3.43 2.44 -12.10
C PRO A 94 -4.86 1.96 -12.36
N LYS A 95 -5.03 0.64 -12.50
CA LYS A 95 -6.35 0.01 -12.57
C LYS A 95 -6.99 -0.13 -11.18
N ILE A 96 -6.20 -0.44 -10.16
CA ILE A 96 -6.67 -0.57 -8.78
C ILE A 96 -5.84 0.32 -7.85
N VAL A 97 -6.52 1.01 -6.95
CA VAL A 97 -5.92 1.84 -5.90
C VAL A 97 -6.33 1.31 -4.54
N ILE A 98 -5.37 1.01 -3.68
CA ILE A 98 -5.62 0.50 -2.32
C ILE A 98 -5.02 1.50 -1.30
N PRO A 99 -5.83 2.29 -0.59
CA PRO A 99 -5.32 3.12 0.49
C PRO A 99 -4.90 2.26 1.69
N MET A 100 -3.71 2.52 2.21
CA MET A 100 -3.14 1.86 3.40
C MET A 100 -2.95 2.89 4.51
N SER A 101 -3.58 2.67 5.67
CA SER A 101 -3.44 3.61 6.76
C SER A 101 -2.06 3.54 7.41
N MET A 102 -1.45 4.70 7.63
CA MET A 102 -0.18 4.85 8.37
C MET A 102 -0.39 5.09 9.87
N VAL A 103 -1.63 5.00 10.35
CA VAL A 103 -1.99 5.22 11.75
C VAL A 103 -2.72 4.01 12.32
N ASP A 104 -2.34 3.60 13.53
CA ASP A 104 -2.91 2.41 14.18
C ASP A 104 -4.29 2.67 14.81
N ASP A 105 -4.62 3.93 15.10
CA ASP A 105 -5.92 4.29 15.65
C ASP A 105 -7.00 4.13 14.58
N ALA A 106 -7.94 3.21 14.81
CA ALA A 106 -8.98 2.86 13.85
C ALA A 106 -9.87 4.05 13.42
N THR A 107 -10.11 5.00 14.33
CA THR A 107 -10.94 6.18 14.02
C THR A 107 -10.19 7.15 13.13
N LYS A 108 -8.91 7.41 13.42
CA LYS A 108 -8.04 8.21 12.56
C LYS A 108 -7.79 7.53 11.21
N ALA A 109 -7.61 6.22 11.19
CA ALA A 109 -7.45 5.44 9.97
C ALA A 109 -8.67 5.57 9.06
N ALA A 110 -9.87 5.38 9.61
CA ALA A 110 -11.12 5.56 8.87
C ALA A 110 -11.29 7.00 8.37
N ALA A 111 -10.91 8.00 9.17
CA ALA A 111 -10.95 9.39 8.75
C ALA A 111 -9.97 9.70 7.60
N ALA A 112 -8.76 9.15 7.65
CA ALA A 112 -7.76 9.31 6.60
C ALA A 112 -8.21 8.65 5.28
N ILE A 113 -8.72 7.42 5.33
CA ILE A 113 -9.28 6.73 4.16
C ILE A 113 -10.45 7.52 3.59
N LYS A 114 -11.36 8.04 4.44
CA LYS A 114 -12.48 8.86 4.00
C LYS A 114 -12.03 10.15 3.32
N ALA A 115 -11.02 10.83 3.86
CA ALA A 115 -10.46 12.04 3.27
C ALA A 115 -9.83 11.75 1.88
N PHE A 116 -9.08 10.65 1.79
CA PHE A 116 -8.51 10.16 0.53
C PHE A 116 -9.60 9.85 -0.51
N CYS A 117 -10.61 9.05 -0.15
CA CYS A 117 -11.72 8.70 -1.07
C CYS A 117 -12.46 9.94 -1.57
N LYS A 118 -12.69 10.93 -0.69
CA LYS A 118 -13.32 12.20 -1.08
C LYS A 118 -12.51 12.94 -2.14
N GLU A 119 -11.19 13.00 -1.98
CA GLU A 119 -10.28 13.62 -2.96
C GLU A 119 -10.25 12.84 -4.28
N GLN A 120 -10.42 11.52 -4.23
CA GLN A 120 -10.61 10.66 -5.42
C GLN A 120 -12.02 10.78 -6.05
N GLY A 121 -12.86 11.70 -5.58
CA GLY A 121 -14.21 11.92 -6.12
C GLY A 121 -15.27 10.92 -5.64
N LEU A 122 -14.96 10.07 -4.67
CA LEU A 122 -15.90 9.11 -4.10
C LEU A 122 -16.71 9.78 -2.98
N ALA A 123 -18.05 9.68 -3.06
CA ALA A 123 -18.93 10.23 -2.03
C ALA A 123 -18.72 9.58 -0.66
N THR A 124 -18.49 8.26 -0.66
CA THR A 124 -18.17 7.46 0.53
C THR A 124 -17.14 6.39 0.17
N PRO A 125 -16.30 5.95 1.13
CA PRO A 125 -15.43 4.80 0.92
C PRO A 125 -16.23 3.57 0.47
N PRO A 126 -15.73 2.79 -0.50
CA PRO A 126 -16.29 1.48 -0.82
C PRO A 126 -16.32 0.56 0.41
N PRO A 127 -17.22 -0.44 0.44
CA PRO A 127 -17.21 -1.44 1.50
C PRO A 127 -15.83 -2.11 1.61
N ALA A 128 -15.33 -2.22 2.84
CA ALA A 128 -14.08 -2.92 3.09
C ALA A 128 -14.24 -4.43 2.84
N GLN A 129 -13.18 -5.05 2.33
CA GLN A 129 -13.13 -6.49 2.12
C GLN A 129 -11.91 -7.11 2.77
N GLN A 130 -12.02 -8.36 3.22
CA GLN A 130 -10.94 -9.10 3.86
C GLN A 130 -9.83 -9.52 2.89
N LYS A 131 -10.15 -9.59 1.60
CA LYS A 131 -9.26 -10.11 0.56
C LYS A 131 -9.65 -9.56 -0.80
N LEU A 132 -8.66 -9.17 -1.59
CA LEU A 132 -8.78 -8.98 -3.03
C LEU A 132 -8.17 -10.19 -3.73
N ALA A 133 -8.95 -10.86 -4.59
CA ALA A 133 -8.46 -11.90 -5.49
C ALA A 133 -8.70 -11.42 -6.93
N ILE A 134 -7.63 -11.30 -7.70
CA ILE A 134 -7.68 -10.67 -9.02
C ILE A 134 -6.74 -11.40 -9.99
N THR A 135 -7.10 -11.36 -11.26
CA THR A 135 -6.28 -11.84 -12.39
C THR A 135 -6.13 -10.69 -13.38
N ILE A 136 -5.13 -10.75 -14.26
CA ILE A 136 -4.91 -9.72 -15.27
C ILE A 136 -6.15 -9.47 -16.15
N SER A 137 -6.89 -10.53 -16.50
CA SER A 137 -8.13 -10.45 -17.31
C SER A 137 -9.32 -9.87 -16.56
N ALA A 138 -9.24 -9.75 -15.23
CA ALA A 138 -10.31 -9.24 -14.39
C ALA A 138 -10.02 -7.83 -13.87
N LEU A 139 -8.91 -7.20 -14.29
CA LEU A 139 -8.63 -5.80 -13.95
C LEU A 139 -9.76 -4.90 -14.49
N PRO A 140 -10.18 -3.89 -13.71
CA PRO A 140 -11.24 -2.98 -14.15
C PRO A 140 -10.75 -2.11 -15.31
N GLU A 141 -11.68 -1.70 -16.17
CA GLU A 141 -11.37 -0.79 -17.28
C GLU A 141 -10.98 0.60 -16.76
N GLU A 142 -11.72 1.08 -15.77
CA GLU A 142 -11.52 2.35 -15.06
C GLU A 142 -10.83 2.17 -13.70
N THR A 143 -10.04 3.16 -13.30
CA THR A 143 -9.36 3.19 -12.00
C THR A 143 -10.35 3.01 -10.85
N THR A 144 -10.22 1.90 -10.12
CA THR A 144 -11.13 1.53 -9.04
C THR A 144 -10.41 1.57 -7.70
N THR A 145 -10.98 2.30 -6.74
CA THR A 145 -10.50 2.25 -5.35
C THR A 145 -11.07 1.02 -4.64
N VAL A 146 -10.19 0.27 -3.98
CA VAL A 146 -10.54 -0.93 -3.22
C VAL A 146 -10.08 -0.77 -1.78
N ILE A 147 -10.99 -0.96 -0.81
CA ILE A 147 -10.66 -0.90 0.62
C ILE A 147 -10.43 -2.31 1.15
N ILE A 148 -9.24 -2.56 1.69
CA ILE A 148 -8.89 -3.83 2.35
C ILE A 148 -8.93 -3.63 3.86
N GLU A 149 -9.55 -4.58 4.57
CA GLU A 149 -9.52 -4.59 6.03
C GLU A 149 -8.10 -4.86 6.53
N ALA A 150 -7.62 -4.05 7.47
CA ALA A 150 -6.37 -4.34 8.16
C ALA A 150 -6.53 -5.65 8.93
N ARG A 151 -5.75 -6.67 8.56
CA ARG A 151 -5.73 -7.94 9.31
C ARG A 151 -4.94 -7.72 10.58
N VAL A 152 -5.65 -7.57 11.71
CA VAL A 152 -5.04 -7.64 13.04
C VAL A 152 -4.73 -9.11 13.34
N GLU A 153 -3.73 -9.68 12.66
CA GLU A 153 -3.06 -10.87 13.19
C GLU A 153 -2.03 -10.39 14.21
N GLY A 154 -2.31 -10.66 15.48
CA GLY A 154 -1.40 -10.34 16.56
C GLY A 154 -0.02 -10.91 16.26
N LEU A 155 0.98 -10.03 16.19
CA LEU A 155 2.36 -10.39 16.50
C LEU A 155 2.41 -10.71 18.00
N GLY A 156 1.93 -11.90 18.34
CA GLY A 156 1.74 -12.35 19.72
C GLY A 156 0.89 -13.61 19.74
N GLY A 157 1.54 -14.76 19.61
CA GLY A 157 0.92 -16.02 20.00
C GLY A 157 0.59 -15.96 21.49
N THR A 158 -0.69 -15.82 21.82
CA THR A 158 -1.21 -16.30 23.09
C THR A 158 -2.14 -17.45 22.77
N GLU A 159 -1.61 -18.65 23.02
CA GLU A 159 -2.34 -19.89 23.15
C GLU A 159 -3.58 -19.64 24.03
N ALA A 160 -4.76 -19.87 23.48
CA ALA A 160 -5.99 -19.84 24.24
C ALA A 160 -5.95 -21.00 25.24
N ALA A 161 -5.64 -20.69 26.51
CA ALA A 161 -5.82 -21.64 27.60
C ALA A 161 -7.33 -21.91 27.76
N ALA A 162 -7.78 -23.02 27.18
CA ALA A 162 -9.07 -23.59 27.47
C ALA A 162 -9.08 -24.07 28.93
N SER A 163 -9.55 -23.23 29.85
CA SER A 163 -9.94 -23.66 31.19
C SER A 163 -11.31 -24.33 31.10
N GLY A 164 -11.31 -25.62 30.78
CA GLY A 164 -12.45 -26.50 31.02
C GLY A 164 -12.61 -26.72 32.52
N THR A 165 -13.59 -26.08 33.13
CA THR A 165 -14.01 -26.42 34.50
C THR A 165 -14.75 -27.76 34.44
N LEU A 166 -14.11 -28.82 34.94
CA LEU A 166 -14.78 -30.07 35.25
C LEU A 166 -15.87 -29.80 36.30
N GLY A 167 -17.13 -30.05 35.93
CA GLY A 167 -18.17 -30.34 36.89
C GLY A 167 -17.95 -31.73 37.46
N LEU A 168 -17.89 -31.83 38.78
CA LEU A 168 -18.12 -33.06 39.53
C LEU A 168 -19.13 -32.73 40.62
N GLY A 169 -20.09 -33.64 40.79
CA GLY A 169 -21.23 -33.52 41.70
C GLY A 169 -20.90 -33.74 43.17
#